data_AF-E1ZQH1-F1
#
_entry.id   AF-E1ZQH1-F1
#
_cell.length_a   1.000
_cell.length_b   1.000
_cell.length_c   1.000
_cell.angle_alpha   90.00
_cell.angle_beta   90.00
_cell.angle_gamma   90.00
#
_symmetry.space_group_name_H-M   'P 1'
#
loop_
_entity.id
_entity.type
_entity.pdbx_description
1 polymer ?
#
loop_
_entity_poly.entity_id
_entity_poly.type
_entity_poly.pdbx_seq_one_letter_code
_entity_poly.pdbx_strand_id
1 'polypeptide(L)' 'HRSYRICVAHSTAPQVVLRGTSHRFCQQHGRFHLLAAFTGRQRSCAASLTRHRKRR' A
#
# COMPACT_ATOMS: atom_id res chain seq x y z
N HIS A 1 -8.44 5.88 7.24
CA HIS A 1 -9.91 6.02 7.13
C HIS A 1 -10.35 7.48 6.95
N ARG A 2 -10.24 8.30 8.01
CA ARG A 2 -10.85 9.64 8.07
C ARG A 2 -10.26 10.64 7.05
N SER A 3 -8.98 10.52 6.71
CA SER A 3 -8.32 11.41 5.74
C SER A 3 -8.34 10.95 4.28
N TYR A 4 -8.69 9.68 4.00
CA TYR A 4 -8.52 9.08 2.66
C TYR A 4 -9.83 8.63 2.01
N ARG A 5 -11.00 8.96 2.60
CA ARG A 5 -12.34 8.53 2.11
C ARG A 5 -12.39 7.03 1.76
N ILE A 6 -11.83 6.19 2.64
CA ILE A 6 -11.78 4.74 2.48
C ILE A 6 -12.38 4.10 3.71
N CYS A 7 -13.24 3.08 3.55
CA CYS A 7 -13.85 2.35 4.68
C CYS A 7 -12.82 1.58 5.52
N VAL A 8 -13.15 1.26 6.79
CA VAL A 8 -12.19 0.64 7.72
C VAL A 8 -11.75 -0.72 7.19
N ALA A 9 -12.70 -1.50 6.67
CA ALA A 9 -12.46 -2.80 6.08
C ALA A 9 -11.37 -2.74 4.99
N HIS A 10 -11.48 -1.84 4.01
CA HIS A 10 -10.48 -1.69 2.95
C HIS A 10 -9.16 -1.07 3.44
N SER A 11 -9.19 -0.26 4.50
CA SER A 11 -7.99 0.33 5.10
C SER A 11 -7.14 -0.71 5.87
N THR A 12 -7.75 -1.78 6.37
CA THR A 12 -7.09 -2.86 7.12
C THR A 12 -6.96 -4.15 6.31
N ALA A 13 -7.64 -4.25 5.16
CA ALA A 13 -7.61 -5.41 4.30
C ALA A 13 -6.17 -5.76 3.86
N PRO A 14 -5.77 -7.04 3.94
CA PRO A 14 -4.48 -7.48 3.44
C PRO A 14 -4.42 -7.40 1.90
N GLN A 15 -5.56 -7.56 1.23
CA GLN A 15 -5.72 -7.52 -0.22
C GLN A 15 -7.15 -7.08 -0.58
N VAL A 16 -7.27 -6.35 -1.69
CA VAL A 16 -8.52 -6.01 -2.37
C VAL A 16 -8.36 -6.22 -3.87
N VAL A 17 -9.36 -6.79 -4.52
CA VAL A 17 -9.34 -6.95 -5.99
C VAL A 17 -9.94 -5.70 -6.62
N LEU A 18 -9.13 -4.96 -7.38
CA LEU A 18 -9.57 -3.80 -8.15
C LEU A 18 -9.31 -4.10 -9.62
N ARG A 19 -10.34 -4.06 -10.46
CA ARG A 19 -10.24 -4.32 -11.92
C ARG A 19 -9.51 -5.63 -12.24
N GLY A 20 -9.79 -6.70 -11.50
CA GLY A 20 -9.20 -8.03 -11.70
C GLY A 20 -7.76 -8.18 -11.20
N THR A 21 -7.19 -7.17 -10.52
CA THR A 21 -5.82 -7.24 -9.98
C THR A 21 -5.81 -6.99 -8.48
N SER A 22 -4.94 -7.74 -7.79
CA SER A 22 -4.78 -7.67 -6.34
C SER A 22 -4.03 -6.41 -5.94
N HIS A 23 -4.67 -5.60 -5.11
CA HIS A 23 -4.16 -4.35 -4.57
C HIS A 23 -4.19 -4.36 -3.05
N ARG A 24 -3.45 -3.43 -2.44
CA ARG A 24 -3.46 -3.17 -1.01
C ARG A 24 -3.33 -1.69 -0.74
N PHE A 25 -4.01 -1.21 0.30
CA PHE A 25 -3.98 0.19 0.68
C PHE A 25 -2.66 0.54 1.37
N CYS A 26 -1.96 1.56 0.86
CA CYS A 26 -0.74 2.07 1.47
C CYS A 26 -1.06 3.26 2.37
N GLN A 27 -0.88 3.08 3.68
CA GLN A 27 -1.14 4.12 4.68
C GLN A 27 -0.22 5.35 4.53
N GLN A 28 1.01 5.16 4.03
CA GLN A 28 1.95 6.26 3.80
C GLN A 28 1.56 7.16 2.62
N HIS A 29 0.98 6.58 1.56
CA HIS A 29 0.65 7.31 0.35
C HIS A 29 -0.85 7.63 0.22
N GLY A 30 -1.70 7.07 1.08
CA GLY A 30 -3.14 7.26 1.00
C GLY A 30 -3.79 6.67 -0.26
N ARG A 31 -3.15 5.70 -0.93
CA ARG A 31 -3.62 5.11 -2.21
C ARG A 31 -3.42 3.60 -2.26
N PHE A 32 -4.13 2.95 -3.17
CA PHE A 32 -3.95 1.53 -3.46
C PHE A 32 -2.76 1.31 -4.38
N HIS A 33 -1.93 0.34 -4.03
CA HIS A 33 -0.85 -0.17 -4.88
C HIS A 33 -1.09 -1.64 -5.16
N LEU A 34 -0.53 -2.16 -6.25
CA LEU A 34 -0.54 -3.59 -6.53
C LEU A 34 0.09 -4.36 -5.37
N LEU A 35 -0.42 -5.56 -5.09
CA LEU A 35 0.12 -6.42 -4.04
C LEU A 35 1.61 -6.69 -4.26
N ALA A 36 2.04 -6.79 -5.51
CA ALA A 36 3.44 -6.94 -5.93
C ALA A 36 4.36 -5.78 -5.48
N ALA A 37 3.82 -4.59 -5.20
CA ALA A 37 4.58 -3.44 -4.69
C ALA A 37 4.85 -3.49 -3.17
N PHE A 38 4.30 -4.49 -2.47
CA PHE A 38 4.51 -4.71 -1.04
C PHE A 38 5.49 -5.87 -0.85
N THR A 39 6.63 -5.61 -0.22
CA THR A 39 7.51 -6.68 0.25
C THR A 39 6.87 -7.30 1.49
N GLY A 40 6.64 -8.62 1.48
CA GLY A 40 5.72 -9.33 2.38
C GLY A 40 5.89 -9.12 3.91
N ARG A 41 7.00 -8.51 4.34
CA ARG A 41 7.23 -8.15 5.76
C ARG A 41 6.70 -6.77 6.17
N GLN A 42 6.29 -5.90 5.23
CA GLN A 42 5.83 -4.54 5.54
C GLN A 42 4.47 -4.21 4.90
N ARG A 43 3.62 -3.54 5.68
CA ARG A 43 2.35 -2.94 5.22
C ARG A 43 2.54 -1.63 4.45
N SER A 44 3.78 -1.16 4.35
CA SER A 44 4.20 -0.01 3.55
C SER A 44 4.74 -0.52 2.22
N CYS A 45 4.37 0.11 1.11
CA CYS A 45 4.90 -0.28 -0.19
C CYS A 45 6.42 -0.04 -0.24
N ALA A 46 7.13 -0.89 -0.99
CA ALA A 46 8.58 -0.84 -1.13
C ALA A 46 9.09 0.47 -1.77
N ALA A 47 8.21 1.26 -2.40
CA ALA A 47 8.54 2.57 -2.96
C ALA A 47 9.18 3.53 -1.94
N SER A 48 8.93 3.36 -0.64
CA SER A 48 9.54 4.19 0.40
C SER A 48 10.98 3.76 0.76
N LEU A 49 11.38 2.52 0.47
CA LEU A 49 12.75 2.01 0.72
C LEU A 49 13.77 2.51 -0.31
N THR A 50 13.33 2.92 -1.50
CA THR A 50 14.23 3.35 -2.58
C THR A 50 14.80 4.76 -2.36
N ARG A 51 14.17 5.60 -1.53
CA ARG A 51 14.68 6.98 -1.28
C ARG A 51 15.88 7.03 -0.34
N HIS A 52 16.07 6.03 0.52
CA HIS A 52 17.21 6.01 1.45
C HIS A 52 18.48 5.38 0.88
N ARG A 53 18.39 4.50 -0.12
CA ARG A 53 19.57 3.79 -0.67
C ARG A 53 20.41 4.59 -1.67
N LYS A 54 19.94 5.75 -2.15
CA LYS A 54 20.70 6.63 -3.08
C LYS A 54 21.46 7.77 -2.38
N ARG A 55 21.65 7.68 -1.06
CA ARG A 55 22.37 8.68 -0.25
C ARG A 55 23.61 8.12 0.46
N ARG A 56 24.12 6.97 0.02
CA ARG A 56 25.47 6.50 0.37
C ARG A 56 26.33 6.49 -0.87
#